data_AF-A0A2E3HWX8-F1
#
_entry.id   AF-A0A2E3HWX8-F1
#
_cell.length_a   1.000
_cell.length_b   1.000
_cell.length_c   1.000
_cell.angle_alpha   90.00
_cell.angle_beta   90.00
_cell.angle_gamma   90.00
#
_symmetry.space_group_name_H-M   'P 1'
#
loop_
_entity.id
_entity.type
_entity.pdbx_description
1 polymer ?
#
loop_
_entity_poly.entity_id
_entity_poly.type
_entity_poly.pdbx_seq_one_letter_code
_entity_poly.pdbx_strand_id
1 'polypeptide(L)'
;MVGYISNIYVGVYTVLVGMVITFKQMFKPRVTHQYPYQYEFERKDNYREIPIGNRGQLHNRVEDCIVCNKCAQICPVDCIYIDSRKPSGGRGAKLWESMNVVHLKDRKQIIGIVEGDTKKIEPDTEITINQTVPTGQTRKVSSNDVDRIVERKKVTFYMDRFDIDMALCMYCGLCTEVCPTECLTMVDTLQGIEYSEFDRANLNYSFVKPELYK
;
A
#
# COMPACT_ATOMS: atom_id res chain seq x y z
N MET A 1 -0.05 -60.01 -41.15
CA MET A 1 1.26 -59.79 -40.49
C MET A 1 1.88 -58.43 -40.86
N VAL A 2 1.81 -57.99 -42.13
CA VAL A 2 2.37 -56.70 -42.61
C VAL A 2 1.80 -55.45 -41.90
N GLY A 3 0.48 -55.40 -41.64
CA GLY A 3 -0.14 -54.25 -40.94
C GLY A 3 0.28 -54.09 -39.47
N TYR A 4 0.59 -55.19 -38.77
CA TYR A 4 1.03 -55.15 -37.38
C TYR A 4 2.43 -54.53 -37.24
N ILE A 5 3.35 -54.90 -38.14
CA ILE A 5 4.72 -54.36 -38.17
C ILE A 5 4.71 -52.87 -38.56
N SER A 6 3.84 -52.46 -39.48
CA SER A 6 3.67 -51.05 -39.86
C SER A 6 3.18 -50.19 -38.69
N ASN A 7 2.21 -50.68 -37.90
CA ASN A 7 1.71 -49.96 -36.72
C ASN A 7 2.78 -49.83 -35.62
N ILE A 8 3.59 -50.88 -35.40
CA ILE A 8 4.73 -50.82 -34.47
C ILE A 8 5.74 -49.77 -34.92
N TYR A 9 6.07 -49.73 -36.21
CA TYR A 9 7.00 -48.75 -36.76
C TYR A 9 6.52 -47.32 -36.57
N VAL A 10 5.24 -47.03 -36.87
CA VAL A 10 4.65 -45.70 -36.67
C VAL A 10 4.63 -45.32 -35.19
N GLY A 11 4.33 -46.26 -34.29
CA GLY A 11 4.38 -46.05 -32.84
C GLY A 11 5.79 -45.70 -32.33
N VAL A 12 6.80 -46.47 -32.73
CA VAL A 12 8.20 -46.19 -32.35
C VAL A 12 8.68 -44.87 -32.94
N TYR A 13 8.36 -44.59 -34.21
CA TYR A 13 8.76 -43.36 -34.89
C TYR A 13 8.18 -42.12 -34.21
N THR A 14 6.89 -42.13 -33.88
CA THR A 14 6.23 -40.99 -33.21
C THR A 14 6.77 -40.77 -31.79
N VAL A 15 7.07 -41.83 -31.04
CA VAL A 15 7.71 -41.73 -29.72
C VAL A 15 9.11 -41.14 -29.84
N LEU A 16 9.92 -41.59 -30.81
CA LEU A 16 11.26 -41.04 -31.05
C LEU A 16 11.22 -39.56 -31.43
N VAL A 17 10.26 -39.15 -32.28
CA VAL A 17 10.06 -37.72 -32.61
C VAL A 17 9.74 -36.91 -31.35
N GLY A 18 8.88 -37.42 -30.47
CA GLY A 18 8.60 -36.79 -29.17
C GLY A 18 9.84 -36.68 -28.27
N MET A 19 10.60 -37.76 -28.14
CA MET A 19 11.84 -37.79 -27.36
C MET A 19 12.89 -36.81 -27.89
N VAL A 20 13.00 -36.63 -29.21
CA VAL A 20 13.91 -35.65 -29.82
C VAL A 20 13.49 -34.21 -29.46
N ILE A 21 12.19 -33.91 -29.41
CA ILE A 21 11.71 -32.58 -28.99
C ILE A 21 12.03 -32.35 -27.51
N THR A 22 11.78 -33.33 -26.65
CA THR A 22 12.12 -33.26 -25.22
C THR A 22 13.62 -33.08 -25.01
N PHE A 23 14.44 -33.84 -25.73
CA PHE A 23 15.90 -33.76 -25.65
C PHE A 23 16.39 -32.37 -26.10
N LYS A 24 15.84 -31.80 -27.18
CA LYS A 24 16.13 -30.43 -27.60
C LYS A 24 15.78 -29.39 -26.52
N GLN A 25 14.69 -29.60 -25.77
CA GLN A 25 14.29 -28.68 -24.71
C GLN A 25 15.19 -28.79 -23.46
N MET A 26 15.78 -29.95 -23.18
CA MET A 26 16.70 -30.18 -22.06
C MET A 26 17.95 -29.30 -22.09
N PHE A 27 18.46 -29.00 -23.29
CA PHE A 27 19.66 -28.16 -23.47
C PHE A 27 19.37 -26.66 -23.57
N LYS A 28 18.09 -26.23 -23.49
CA LYS A 28 17.78 -24.81 -23.41
C LYS A 28 18.00 -24.30 -21.97
N PRO A 29 18.42 -23.03 -21.80
CA PRO A 29 18.54 -22.45 -20.46
C PRO A 29 17.19 -22.46 -19.74
N ARG A 30 17.24 -22.67 -18.42
CA ARG A 30 16.05 -22.64 -17.56
C ARG A 30 15.47 -21.22 -17.49
N VAL A 31 14.17 -21.10 -17.74
CA VAL A 31 13.42 -19.84 -17.56
C VAL A 31 12.99 -19.60 -16.10
N THR A 32 13.25 -20.56 -15.22
CA THR A 32 12.85 -20.52 -13.81
C THR A 32 13.75 -19.59 -13.01
N HIS A 33 13.16 -18.68 -12.25
CA HIS A 33 13.85 -17.92 -11.20
C HIS A 33 13.80 -18.69 -9.88
N GLN A 34 14.90 -18.70 -9.13
CA GLN A 34 14.96 -19.34 -7.81
C GLN A 34 14.52 -18.35 -6.73
N TYR A 35 13.25 -18.44 -6.36
CA TYR A 35 12.69 -17.76 -5.19
C TYR A 35 13.18 -18.45 -3.90
N PRO A 36 13.60 -17.74 -2.83
CA PRO A 36 13.74 -16.28 -2.66
C PRO A 36 15.17 -15.74 -2.91
N TYR A 37 16.15 -16.61 -3.19
CA TYR A 37 17.58 -16.28 -3.08
C TYR A 37 18.18 -15.46 -4.23
N GLN A 38 17.51 -15.36 -5.38
CA GLN A 38 17.94 -14.48 -6.48
C GLN A 38 17.43 -13.04 -6.32
N TYR A 39 17.47 -12.50 -5.09
CA TYR A 39 17.15 -11.09 -4.81
C TYR A 39 18.15 -10.11 -5.46
N GLU A 40 19.40 -10.55 -5.70
CA GLU A 40 20.43 -9.72 -6.35
C GLU A 40 20.15 -9.34 -7.81
N PHE A 41 19.09 -9.88 -8.42
CA PHE A 41 18.57 -9.39 -9.70
C PHE A 41 18.00 -7.96 -9.60
N GLU A 42 17.84 -7.41 -8.39
CA GLU A 42 17.46 -6.01 -8.15
C GLU A 42 18.58 -5.00 -8.42
N ARG A 43 19.86 -5.43 -8.52
CA ARG A 43 20.99 -4.48 -8.57
C ARG A 43 21.63 -4.30 -9.95
N LYS A 44 21.24 -5.10 -10.95
CA LYS A 44 21.87 -5.05 -12.29
C LYS A 44 20.87 -5.45 -13.39
N ASP A 45 20.29 -4.45 -14.03
CA ASP A 45 19.64 -4.52 -15.35
C ASP A 45 18.55 -5.58 -15.56
N ASN A 46 17.46 -5.49 -14.76
CA ASN A 46 16.05 -5.84 -15.06
C ASN A 46 15.36 -6.51 -13.86
N TYR A 47 14.71 -5.71 -13.01
CA TYR A 47 13.30 -5.95 -12.66
C TYR A 47 12.81 -7.42 -12.63
N ARG A 48 12.48 -7.92 -11.46
CA ARG A 48 11.06 -8.25 -11.23
C ARG A 48 10.49 -7.09 -10.42
N GLU A 49 10.52 -5.85 -10.92
CA GLU A 49 9.60 -4.84 -10.43
C GLU A 49 8.17 -5.44 -10.53
N ILE A 50 7.23 -4.74 -9.98
CA ILE A 50 5.87 -5.24 -9.90
C ILE A 50 5.10 -4.60 -11.06
N PRO A 51 4.41 -5.38 -11.92
CA PRO A 51 3.87 -4.85 -13.18
C PRO A 51 3.15 -3.53 -12.91
N ILE A 52 3.40 -2.51 -13.73
CA ILE A 52 2.78 -1.20 -13.50
C ILE A 52 1.26 -1.40 -13.44
N GLY A 53 0.64 -0.95 -12.34
CA GLY A 53 -0.78 -1.20 -12.06
C GLY A 53 -1.08 -2.50 -11.30
N ASN A 54 -0.07 -3.17 -10.74
CA ASN A 54 -0.29 -4.27 -9.81
C ASN A 54 -1.09 -3.79 -8.60
N ARG A 55 -1.88 -4.71 -8.07
CA ARG A 55 -2.79 -4.46 -6.97
C ARG A 55 -2.34 -5.30 -5.78
N GLY A 56 -1.51 -4.69 -4.93
CA GLY A 56 -1.05 -5.28 -3.68
C GLY A 56 -1.92 -4.91 -2.48
N GLN A 57 -1.31 -4.91 -1.30
CA GLN A 57 -1.95 -4.57 -0.05
C GLN A 57 -2.54 -3.15 -0.09
N LEU A 58 -3.75 -2.98 0.45
CA LEU A 58 -4.32 -1.64 0.63
C LEU A 58 -3.61 -0.93 1.78
N HIS A 59 -3.18 0.30 1.53
CA HIS A 59 -2.64 1.20 2.53
C HIS A 59 -3.46 2.48 2.58
N ASN A 60 -3.81 2.92 3.79
CA ASN A 60 -4.54 4.17 4.00
C ASN A 60 -3.69 5.24 4.69
N ARG A 61 -3.54 6.38 4.02
CA ARG A 61 -3.03 7.63 4.57
C ARG A 61 -4.14 8.35 5.32
N VAL A 62 -4.31 8.00 6.59
CA VAL A 62 -5.43 8.49 7.42
C VAL A 62 -5.44 10.00 7.62
N GLU A 63 -4.28 10.65 7.54
CA GLU A 63 -4.14 12.10 7.52
C GLU A 63 -5.00 12.77 6.42
N ASP A 64 -5.12 12.14 5.25
CA ASP A 64 -5.83 12.67 4.06
C ASP A 64 -7.31 12.22 4.00
N CYS A 65 -7.72 11.32 4.90
CA CYS A 65 -9.06 10.76 4.88
C CYS A 65 -10.08 11.76 5.46
N ILE A 66 -11.14 12.07 4.68
CA ILE A 66 -12.25 12.93 5.10
C ILE A 66 -13.49 12.16 5.57
N VAL A 67 -13.38 10.83 5.72
CA VAL A 67 -14.44 9.95 6.22
C VAL A 67 -15.73 10.07 5.38
N CYS A 68 -15.59 10.11 4.05
CA CYS A 68 -16.73 10.22 3.12
C CYS A 68 -17.51 8.91 2.89
N ASN A 69 -16.99 7.79 3.39
CA ASN A 69 -17.55 6.44 3.27
C ASN A 69 -17.71 5.88 1.84
N LYS A 70 -17.21 6.56 0.80
CA LYS A 70 -17.34 6.10 -0.60
C LYS A 70 -16.61 4.78 -0.87
N CYS A 71 -15.44 4.59 -0.25
CA CYS A 71 -14.61 3.39 -0.43
C CYS A 71 -15.26 2.12 0.14
N ALA A 72 -15.93 2.21 1.30
CA ALA A 72 -16.68 1.08 1.85
C ALA A 72 -17.91 0.78 0.98
N GLN A 73 -18.63 1.81 0.51
CA GLN A 73 -19.84 1.65 -0.30
C GLN A 73 -19.58 1.06 -1.70
N ILE A 74 -18.43 1.34 -2.32
CA ILE A 74 -18.09 0.77 -3.64
C ILE A 74 -17.51 -0.64 -3.53
N CYS A 75 -17.13 -1.07 -2.33
CA CYS A 75 -16.44 -2.34 -2.15
C CYS A 75 -17.36 -3.52 -2.50
N PRO A 76 -16.98 -4.41 -3.42
CA PRO A 76 -17.82 -5.54 -3.82
C PRO A 76 -17.96 -6.64 -2.75
N VAL A 77 -17.12 -6.59 -1.71
CA VAL A 77 -17.02 -7.60 -0.63
C VAL A 77 -17.13 -7.00 0.76
N ASP A 78 -17.43 -5.71 0.88
CA ASP A 78 -17.58 -4.98 2.16
C ASP A 78 -16.40 -5.18 3.15
N CYS A 79 -15.17 -5.27 2.64
CA CYS A 79 -13.99 -5.52 3.49
C CYS A 79 -13.43 -4.29 4.24
N ILE A 80 -14.03 -3.10 4.08
CA ILE A 80 -13.57 -1.85 4.69
C ILE A 80 -14.58 -1.40 5.73
N TYR A 81 -14.15 -1.31 6.99
CA TYR A 81 -14.98 -0.88 8.11
C TYR A 81 -14.61 0.52 8.57
N ILE A 82 -15.57 1.45 8.52
CA ILE A 82 -15.36 2.86 8.88
C ILE A 82 -16.41 3.28 9.90
N ASP A 83 -15.95 3.67 11.09
CA ASP A 83 -16.82 4.27 12.12
C ASP A 83 -16.39 5.72 12.38
N SER A 84 -17.39 6.59 12.52
CA SER A 84 -17.16 8.02 12.68
C SER A 84 -18.09 8.62 13.73
N ARG A 85 -17.56 9.54 14.53
CA ARG A 85 -18.34 10.30 15.51
C ARG A 85 -18.33 11.79 15.18
N LYS A 86 -19.42 12.45 15.51
CA LYS A 86 -19.49 13.91 15.43
C LYS A 86 -18.74 14.54 16.60
N PRO A 87 -18.03 15.66 16.39
CA PRO A 87 -17.49 16.45 17.48
C PRO A 87 -18.60 16.91 18.44
N SER A 88 -18.29 16.96 19.73
CA SER A 88 -19.24 17.21 20.83
C SER A 88 -19.84 18.62 20.89
N GLY A 89 -19.54 19.51 19.92
CA GLY A 89 -19.98 20.92 19.96
C GLY A 89 -21.09 21.33 18.98
N GLY A 90 -21.81 20.39 18.35
CA GLY A 90 -22.91 20.72 17.43
C GLY A 90 -22.50 21.36 16.08
N ARG A 91 -23.47 21.89 15.33
CA ARG A 91 -23.23 22.59 14.05
C ARG A 91 -22.44 23.88 14.30
N GLY A 92 -21.15 23.88 13.99
CA GLY A 92 -20.28 25.05 14.14
C GLY A 92 -19.33 25.00 15.34
N ALA A 93 -19.21 23.85 16.03
CA ALA A 93 -18.08 23.62 16.92
C ALA A 93 -16.78 23.97 16.20
N LYS A 94 -15.84 24.64 16.87
CA LYS A 94 -14.47 24.80 16.37
C LYS A 94 -13.86 23.40 16.26
N LEU A 95 -14.08 22.75 15.12
CA LEU A 95 -13.24 21.67 14.61
C LEU A 95 -11.85 22.29 14.57
N TRP A 96 -11.04 21.89 15.54
CA TRP A 96 -9.77 22.47 15.93
C TRP A 96 -8.88 22.77 14.71
N GLU A 97 -8.05 23.80 14.87
CA GLU A 97 -6.99 24.19 13.94
C GLU A 97 -6.28 22.92 13.45
N SER A 98 -6.28 22.71 12.14
CA SER A 98 -5.77 21.51 11.50
C SER A 98 -4.34 21.26 11.94
N MET A 99 -4.13 20.29 12.86
CA MET A 99 -2.78 19.80 13.14
C MET A 99 -2.21 19.27 11.83
N ASN A 100 -1.05 19.78 11.46
CA ASN A 100 -0.32 19.31 10.30
C ASN A 100 0.36 17.99 10.68
N VAL A 101 0.51 17.10 9.70
CA VAL A 101 1.31 15.89 9.85
C VAL A 101 2.59 16.07 9.05
N VAL A 102 3.72 16.12 9.75
CA VAL A 102 5.04 16.23 9.16
C VAL A 102 5.64 14.83 9.07
N HIS A 103 5.88 14.36 7.86
CA HIS A 103 6.59 13.11 7.59
C HIS A 103 8.08 13.39 7.46
N LEU A 104 8.89 12.66 8.22
CA LEU A 104 10.35 12.70 8.15
C LEU A 104 10.86 11.60 7.19
N LYS A 105 12.04 11.80 6.60
CA LYS A 105 12.72 10.82 5.75
C LYS A 105 13.00 9.49 6.48
N ASP A 106 13.12 9.53 7.80
CA ASP A 106 13.24 8.35 8.68
C ASP A 106 11.94 7.52 8.81
N ARG A 107 10.89 7.80 8.01
CA ARG A 107 9.53 7.24 8.14
C ARG A 107 8.82 7.56 9.46
N LYS A 108 9.42 8.38 10.31
CA LYS A 108 8.80 8.91 11.53
C LYS A 108 7.82 10.03 11.18
N GLN A 109 6.78 10.18 12.00
CA GLN A 109 5.76 11.20 11.81
C GLN A 109 5.69 12.08 13.05
N ILE A 110 5.60 13.39 12.83
CA ILE A 110 5.36 14.38 13.87
C ILE A 110 4.01 15.03 13.58
N ILE A 111 3.11 15.00 14.56
CA ILE A 111 1.80 15.64 14.47
C ILE A 111 1.90 16.94 15.28
N GLY A 112 1.61 18.08 14.66
CA GLY A 112 1.68 19.38 15.33
C GLY A 112 1.36 20.55 14.41
N ILE A 113 1.33 21.76 14.97
CA ILE A 113 1.08 22.99 14.21
C ILE A 113 2.42 23.51 13.70
N VAL A 114 2.54 23.73 12.39
CA VAL A 114 3.75 24.28 11.77
C VAL A 114 3.62 25.80 11.70
N GLU A 115 4.61 26.53 12.23
CA GLU A 115 4.68 27.98 12.07
C GLU A 115 5.32 28.32 10.72
N GLY A 116 4.54 28.85 9.77
CA GLY A 116 5.01 29.32 8.45
C GLY A 116 4.23 28.76 7.26
N ASP A 117 4.59 29.20 6.04
CA ASP A 117 3.97 28.74 4.80
C ASP A 117 4.36 27.28 4.50
N THR A 118 3.42 26.36 4.67
CA THR A 118 3.57 24.90 4.45
C THR A 118 4.00 24.51 3.03
N LYS A 119 3.82 25.41 2.04
CA LYS A 119 3.99 25.13 0.61
C LYS A 119 5.35 25.48 0.02
N LYS A 120 6.19 26.19 0.77
CA LYS A 120 7.53 26.61 0.32
C LYS A 120 8.54 26.29 1.41
N ILE A 121 9.01 25.05 1.38
CA ILE A 121 10.13 24.64 2.20
C ILE A 121 11.40 25.11 1.48
N GLU A 122 11.95 26.23 1.93
CA GLU A 122 13.27 26.66 1.45
C GLU A 122 14.36 25.72 2.00
N PRO A 123 15.37 25.34 1.20
CA PRO A 123 16.47 24.49 1.65
C PRO A 123 17.19 25.15 2.84
N ASP A 124 17.61 24.35 3.81
CA ASP A 124 18.34 24.75 5.04
C ASP A 124 17.57 25.63 6.06
N THR A 125 16.24 25.69 5.97
CA THR A 125 15.43 26.42 6.97
C THR A 125 15.06 25.52 8.16
N GLU A 126 15.04 26.06 9.39
CA GLU A 126 14.49 25.38 10.56
C GLU A 126 12.96 25.53 10.61
N ILE A 127 12.24 24.40 10.63
CA ILE A 127 10.79 24.37 10.80
C ILE A 127 10.47 24.15 12.27
N THR A 128 9.71 25.07 12.87
CA THR A 128 9.26 24.98 14.26
C THR A 128 7.88 24.34 14.29
N ILE A 129 7.79 23.17 14.93
CA ILE A 129 6.53 22.42 15.12
C ILE A 129 6.09 22.57 16.57
N ASN A 130 5.01 23.31 16.78
CA ASN A 130 4.40 23.51 18.09
C ASN A 130 3.37 22.41 18.38
N GLN A 131 3.29 21.99 19.65
CA GLN A 131 2.30 21.03 20.15
C GLN A 131 2.43 19.62 19.55
N THR A 132 3.60 19.01 19.72
CA THR A 132 3.80 17.59 19.34
C THR A 132 3.02 16.65 20.27
N VAL A 133 2.36 15.63 19.70
CA VAL A 133 1.91 14.45 20.47
C VAL A 133 3.14 13.55 20.69
N PRO A 134 3.54 13.24 21.94
CA PRO A 134 2.84 13.46 23.20
C PRO A 134 3.09 14.87 23.79
N THR A 135 1.99 15.62 23.92
CA THR A 135 1.75 16.92 24.58
C THR A 135 2.96 17.79 24.95
N GLY A 136 3.10 18.92 24.23
CA GLY A 136 3.68 20.17 24.74
C GLY A 136 5.12 20.47 24.34
N GLN A 137 5.79 19.59 23.59
CA GLN A 137 7.16 19.84 23.13
C GLN A 137 7.16 20.54 21.78
N THR A 138 7.86 21.67 21.70
CA THR A 138 8.25 22.28 20.42
C THR A 138 9.43 21.51 19.87
N ARG A 139 9.30 20.98 18.64
CA ARG A 139 10.40 20.32 17.94
C ARG A 139 10.82 21.17 16.75
N LYS A 140 12.11 21.48 16.72
CA LYS A 140 12.76 22.07 15.55
C LYS A 140 13.26 20.95 14.66
N VAL A 141 12.87 20.97 13.39
CA VAL A 141 13.29 19.99 12.39
C VAL A 141 13.94 20.74 11.23
N SER A 142 15.05 20.22 10.73
CA SER A 142 15.68 20.76 9.53
C SER A 142 14.82 20.46 8.31
N SER A 143 14.66 21.45 7.44
CA SER A 143 14.03 21.33 6.12
C SER A 143 14.51 20.10 5.32
N ASN A 144 15.79 19.74 5.44
CA ASN A 144 16.38 18.60 4.73
C ASN A 144 15.91 17.22 5.23
N ASP A 145 15.39 17.13 6.46
CA ASP A 145 14.93 15.88 7.07
C ASP A 145 13.43 15.62 6.84
N VAL A 146 12.71 16.64 6.35
CA VAL A 146 11.29 16.56 6.04
C VAL A 146 11.09 15.97 4.65
N ASP A 147 10.21 14.98 4.57
CA ASP A 147 9.81 14.32 3.32
C ASP A 147 8.57 15.02 2.73
N ARG A 148 7.52 15.17 3.55
CA ARG A 148 6.30 15.88 3.16
C ARG A 148 5.56 16.45 4.37
N ILE A 149 4.89 17.58 4.17
CA ILE A 149 3.98 18.20 5.16
C ILE A 149 2.56 18.08 4.62
N VAL A 150 1.69 17.46 5.42
CA VAL A 150 0.27 17.32 5.09
C VAL A 150 -0.52 18.33 5.92
N GLU A 151 -1.04 19.35 5.23
CA GLU A 151 -2.00 20.29 5.80
C GLU A 151 -3.39 19.64 5.80
N ARG A 152 -3.93 19.35 6.99
CA ARG A 152 -5.24 18.69 7.07
C ARG A 152 -6.35 19.69 6.76
N LYS A 153 -7.29 19.29 5.92
CA LYS A 153 -8.53 20.06 5.72
C LYS A 153 -9.45 19.88 6.94
N LYS A 154 -10.28 20.90 7.21
CA LYS A 154 -11.29 20.85 8.28
C LYS A 154 -12.23 19.64 8.11
N VAL A 155 -12.22 18.72 9.08
CA VAL A 155 -12.96 17.44 9.04
C VAL A 155 -14.25 17.47 9.87
N THR A 156 -15.41 17.25 9.24
CA THR A 156 -16.73 17.28 9.90
C THR A 156 -16.93 16.16 10.94
N PHE A 157 -16.19 15.05 10.80
CA PHE A 157 -16.31 13.86 11.63
C PHE A 157 -14.93 13.45 12.15
N TYR A 158 -14.88 12.90 13.36
CA TYR A 158 -13.73 12.17 13.86
C TYR A 158 -13.84 10.72 13.47
N MET A 159 -12.72 10.15 13.04
CA MET A 159 -12.64 8.75 12.65
C MET A 159 -12.29 7.93 13.89
N ASP A 160 -13.21 7.06 14.31
CA ASP A 160 -13.00 6.16 15.45
C ASP A 160 -12.48 4.80 14.98
N ARG A 161 -12.89 4.36 13.78
CA ARG A 161 -12.48 3.10 13.19
C ARG A 161 -12.20 3.26 11.70
N PHE A 162 -11.11 2.65 11.25
CA PHE A 162 -10.78 2.46 9.85
C PHE A 162 -9.95 1.19 9.74
N ASP A 163 -10.64 0.10 9.49
CA ASP A 163 -10.05 -1.23 9.39
C ASP A 163 -10.26 -1.78 7.98
N ILE A 164 -9.27 -2.47 7.45
CA ILE A 164 -9.36 -3.20 6.19
C ILE A 164 -9.05 -4.67 6.46
N ASP A 165 -10.03 -5.53 6.17
CA ASP A 165 -9.83 -6.98 6.19
C ASP A 165 -9.26 -7.45 4.84
N MET A 166 -7.95 -7.66 4.81
CA MET A 166 -7.25 -8.14 3.61
C MET A 166 -7.52 -9.61 3.31
N ALA A 167 -8.06 -10.38 4.26
CA ALA A 167 -8.52 -11.75 4.04
C ALA A 167 -9.88 -11.83 3.33
N LEU A 168 -10.60 -10.70 3.22
CA LEU A 168 -11.81 -10.57 2.40
C LEU A 168 -11.57 -9.81 1.09
N CYS A 169 -10.60 -8.89 1.07
CA CYS A 169 -10.29 -8.08 -0.10
C CYS A 169 -10.02 -8.94 -1.36
N MET A 170 -10.66 -8.58 -2.47
CA MET A 170 -10.43 -9.20 -3.79
C MET A 170 -9.54 -8.37 -4.72
N TYR A 171 -8.82 -7.38 -4.19
CA TYR A 171 -7.82 -6.58 -4.92
C TYR A 171 -8.37 -5.91 -6.20
N CYS A 172 -9.62 -5.46 -6.17
CA CYS A 172 -10.26 -4.84 -7.33
C CYS A 172 -9.85 -3.37 -7.57
N GLY A 173 -9.27 -2.70 -6.57
CA GLY A 173 -8.85 -1.30 -6.67
C GLY A 173 -9.97 -0.26 -6.74
N LEU A 174 -11.25 -0.64 -6.71
CA LEU A 174 -12.35 0.34 -6.83
C LEU A 174 -12.34 1.39 -5.70
N CYS A 175 -11.87 1.02 -4.52
CA CYS A 175 -11.77 1.93 -3.38
C CYS A 175 -10.68 3.00 -3.54
N THR A 176 -9.63 2.77 -4.34
CA THR A 176 -8.60 3.78 -4.64
C THR A 176 -9.11 4.75 -5.68
N GLU A 177 -9.81 4.26 -6.70
CA GLU A 177 -10.37 5.08 -7.79
C GLU A 177 -11.50 6.01 -7.33
N VAL A 178 -12.37 5.56 -6.41
CA VAL A 178 -13.49 6.37 -5.92
C VAL A 178 -13.07 7.41 -4.87
N CYS A 179 -11.84 7.31 -4.34
CA CYS A 179 -11.42 8.10 -3.19
C CYS A 179 -11.17 9.56 -3.63
N PRO A 180 -11.97 10.53 -3.16
CA PRO A 180 -11.86 11.92 -3.62
C PRO A 180 -10.58 12.62 -3.13
N THR A 181 -9.90 12.06 -2.14
CA THR A 181 -8.65 12.59 -1.58
C THR A 181 -7.44 11.72 -1.88
N GLU A 182 -7.63 10.62 -2.64
CA GLU A 182 -6.54 9.68 -2.98
C GLU A 182 -5.78 9.20 -1.73
N CYS A 183 -6.48 9.03 -0.60
CA CYS A 183 -5.86 8.61 0.66
C CYS A 183 -5.59 7.10 0.71
N LEU A 184 -6.35 6.31 -0.07
CA LEU A 184 -6.18 4.88 -0.23
C LEU A 184 -5.32 4.60 -1.45
N THR A 185 -4.29 3.79 -1.26
CA THR A 185 -3.37 3.36 -2.33
C THR A 185 -3.15 1.86 -2.26
N MET A 186 -3.00 1.22 -3.42
CA MET A 186 -2.47 -0.14 -3.49
C MET A 186 -0.95 -0.06 -3.40
N VAL A 187 -0.35 -0.78 -2.47
CA VAL A 187 1.11 -0.86 -2.36
C VAL A 187 1.61 -1.72 -3.51
N ASP A 188 2.35 -1.09 -4.42
CA ASP A 188 2.95 -1.69 -5.62
C ASP A 188 4.38 -2.19 -5.37
N THR A 189 4.82 -2.26 -4.12
CA THR A 189 6.13 -2.79 -3.72
C THR A 189 6.06 -4.26 -3.34
N LEU A 190 7.22 -4.93 -3.26
CA LEU A 190 7.31 -6.34 -2.91
C LEU A 190 6.67 -6.62 -1.54
N GLN A 191 6.83 -5.69 -0.59
CA GLN A 191 6.19 -5.76 0.72
C GLN A 191 4.65 -5.74 0.62
N GLY A 192 4.10 -5.07 -0.39
CA GLY A 192 2.67 -5.05 -0.66
C GLY A 192 2.13 -6.34 -1.28
N ILE A 193 2.97 -7.30 -1.64
CA ILE A 193 2.55 -8.61 -2.19
C ILE A 193 2.91 -9.73 -1.22
N GLU A 194 4.03 -9.58 -0.50
CA GLU A 194 4.59 -10.58 0.40
C GLU A 194 4.29 -10.25 1.87
N TYR A 195 3.01 -10.19 2.24
CA TYR A 195 2.54 -9.90 3.60
C TYR A 195 1.73 -11.07 4.18
N SER A 196 2.11 -12.30 3.83
CA SER A 196 1.44 -13.50 4.33
C SER A 196 1.58 -13.63 5.86
N GLU A 197 0.49 -13.98 6.51
CA GLU A 197 0.40 -14.15 7.97
C GLU A 197 -0.02 -15.58 8.34
N PHE A 198 0.38 -16.05 9.52
CA PHE A 198 0.02 -17.39 10.00
C PHE A 198 -1.42 -17.48 10.53
N ASP A 199 -1.94 -16.38 11.06
CA ASP A 199 -3.31 -16.26 11.56
C ASP A 199 -4.11 -15.30 10.67
N ARG A 200 -5.34 -15.68 10.33
CA ARG A 200 -6.27 -14.83 9.59
C ARG A 200 -6.53 -13.52 10.32
N ALA A 201 -6.55 -13.52 11.66
CA ALA A 201 -6.80 -12.31 12.44
C ALA A 201 -5.76 -11.20 12.19
N ASN A 202 -4.53 -11.58 11.81
CA ASN A 202 -3.45 -10.62 11.52
C ASN A 202 -3.61 -9.92 10.16
N LEU A 203 -4.52 -10.39 9.31
CA LEU A 203 -4.82 -9.74 8.01
C LEU A 203 -5.84 -8.61 8.12
N ASN A 204 -6.30 -8.29 9.35
CA ASN A 204 -7.10 -7.11 9.62
C ASN A 204 -6.20 -5.94 10.00
N TYR A 205 -6.06 -4.97 9.10
CA TYR A 205 -5.20 -3.81 9.29
C TYR A 205 -6.00 -2.61 9.76
N SER A 206 -5.63 -2.07 10.93
CA SER A 206 -6.20 -0.84 11.46
C SER A 206 -5.29 0.35 11.18
N PHE A 207 -5.86 1.44 10.67
CA PHE A 207 -5.10 2.64 10.29
C PHE A 207 -5.39 3.86 11.18
N VAL A 208 -6.29 3.73 12.15
CA VAL A 208 -6.73 4.85 12.99
C VAL A 208 -5.58 5.46 13.76
N LYS A 209 -5.49 6.79 13.72
CA LYS A 209 -4.58 7.59 14.54
C LYS A 209 -5.41 8.51 15.45
N PRO A 210 -5.76 8.07 16.67
CA PRO A 210 -6.57 8.88 17.60
C PRO A 210 -5.90 10.20 17.97
N GLU A 211 -4.57 10.29 17.85
CA GLU A 211 -3.77 11.48 18.13
C GLU A 211 -4.13 12.66 17.23
N LEU A 212 -4.70 12.40 16.05
CA LEU A 212 -5.07 13.44 15.07
C LEU A 212 -6.29 14.29 15.47
N TYR A 213 -7.04 13.86 16.50
CA TYR A 213 -8.33 14.45 16.87
C TYR A 213 -8.38 14.89 18.34
N LYS A 214 -7.24 14.88 19.04
CA LYS A 214 -7.12 15.23 20.46
C LYS A 214 -6.71 16.69 20.66
#